data_AF-A0A7K4H1C3-F1
#
_entry.id   AF-A0A7K4H1C3-F1
#
_cell.length_a   1.000
_cell.length_b   1.000
_cell.length_c   1.000
_cell.angle_alpha   90.00
_cell.angle_beta   90.00
_cell.angle_gamma   90.00
#
_symmetry.space_group_name_H-M   'P 1'
#
loop_
_entity.id
_entity.type
_entity.pdbx_description
1 polymer ?
#
loop_
_entity_poly.entity_id
_entity_poly.type
_entity_poly.pdbx_seq_one_letter_code
_entity_poly.pdbx_strand_id
1 'polypeptide(L)'
;MNREIDDKTYLKYLLQSLNLDELKQICRDFGIKGYSKFKKSEIIDFILDSFAEEELKDFLEQKEEDIISSEIDLAIKKINGEDRESITNIKVVNDKNHEIELKFKGFNWESDSYLSITPKNINDPERDCDCRVGSNMGFCNHFWIGFIYSLKKNYFKLSDWKTTILPKDFEKKVETIVIKDGNLINEGAPSSLLARHKRVTVYEAEIAGIEEKEDDFQGNITTYYLITLKDIEFGPQLKKKSDFKKEDIENLDELILRVSDKLYSSDKFKLGDKITCNGGVNKDRMLGFMLKRVTGLKKK
;
A
#
# COMPACT_ATOMS: atom_id res chain seq x y z
N MET A 1 1.98 18.50 23.24
CA MET A 1 2.31 18.63 21.79
C MET A 1 1.99 20.06 21.37
N ASN A 2 2.83 20.73 20.59
CA ASN A 2 2.59 22.12 20.14
C ASN A 2 2.01 22.09 18.71
N ARG A 3 0.71 21.79 18.58
CA ARG A 3 -0.02 21.86 17.31
C ARG A 3 -0.73 23.21 17.21
N GLU A 4 -0.79 23.79 16.01
CA GLU A 4 -1.59 25.01 15.76
C GLU A 4 -3.09 24.69 15.61
N ILE A 5 -3.42 23.49 15.15
CA ILE A 5 -4.79 22.98 15.07
C ILE A 5 -5.25 22.58 16.47
N ASP A 6 -6.45 22.99 16.87
CA ASP A 6 -7.01 22.58 18.16
C ASP A 6 -7.27 21.07 18.22
N ASP A 7 -7.17 20.49 19.43
CA ASP A 7 -7.24 19.03 19.62
C ASP A 7 -8.56 18.43 19.13
N LYS A 8 -9.69 19.14 19.22
CA LYS A 8 -11.00 18.63 18.76
C LYS A 8 -11.05 18.55 17.24
N THR A 9 -10.58 19.59 16.55
CA THR A 9 -10.48 19.60 15.08
C THR A 9 -9.47 18.57 14.60
N TYR A 10 -8.30 18.49 15.22
CA TYR A 10 -7.28 17.50 14.89
C TYR A 10 -7.79 16.07 15.07
N LEU A 11 -8.44 15.78 16.19
CA LEU A 11 -9.02 14.48 16.45
C LEU A 11 -10.12 14.14 15.43
N LYS A 12 -10.94 15.13 15.03
CA LYS A 12 -11.91 14.93 13.95
C LYS A 12 -11.24 14.45 12.67
N TYR A 13 -10.11 15.04 12.28
CA TYR A 13 -9.34 14.61 11.10
C TYR A 13 -8.80 13.18 11.26
N LEU A 14 -8.27 12.85 12.44
CA LEU A 14 -7.72 11.53 12.74
C LEU A 14 -8.81 10.44 12.68
N LEU A 15 -9.99 10.70 13.26
CA LEU A 15 -11.12 9.76 13.27
C LEU A 15 -11.71 9.52 11.86
N GLN A 16 -11.50 10.42 10.90
CA GLN A 16 -11.94 10.18 9.52
C GLN A 16 -11.23 9.00 8.86
N SER A 17 -9.99 8.69 9.26
CA SER A 17 -9.23 7.55 8.73
C SER A 17 -9.81 6.21 9.16
N LEU A 18 -10.62 6.17 10.22
CA LEU A 18 -11.18 4.94 10.76
C LEU A 18 -12.46 4.49 10.05
N ASN A 19 -12.70 3.19 10.01
CA ASN A 19 -13.97 2.60 9.61
C ASN A 19 -15.00 2.59 10.75
N LEU A 20 -16.25 2.23 10.45
CA LEU A 20 -17.33 2.28 11.44
C LEU A 20 -17.10 1.33 12.62
N ASP A 21 -16.52 0.15 12.38
CA ASP A 21 -16.31 -0.84 13.42
C ASP A 21 -15.17 -0.44 14.36
N GLU A 22 -14.12 0.19 13.82
CA GLU A 22 -13.04 0.82 14.60
C GLU A 22 -13.55 1.97 15.46
N LEU A 23 -14.40 2.85 14.90
CA LEU A 23 -15.03 3.93 15.67
C LEU A 23 -15.92 3.38 16.80
N LYS A 24 -16.68 2.32 16.51
CA LYS A 24 -17.46 1.62 17.55
C LYS A 24 -16.58 0.95 18.60
N GLN A 25 -15.38 0.50 18.22
CA GLN A 25 -14.41 -0.05 19.16
C GLN A 25 -13.88 1.02 20.10
N ILE A 26 -13.58 2.22 19.59
CA ILE A 26 -13.21 3.37 20.42
C ILE A 26 -14.30 3.67 21.45
N CYS A 27 -15.58 3.70 21.04
CA CYS A 27 -16.66 3.90 22.01
C CYS A 27 -16.67 2.83 23.11
N ARG A 28 -16.33 1.57 22.80
CA ARG A 28 -16.22 0.50 23.82
C ARG A 28 -15.03 0.71 24.75
N ASP A 29 -13.86 1.00 24.18
CA ASP A 29 -12.60 1.17 24.90
C ASP A 29 -12.71 2.30 25.94
N PHE A 30 -13.43 3.37 25.60
CA PHE A 30 -13.64 4.54 26.46
C PHE A 30 -14.99 4.53 27.20
N GLY A 31 -15.73 3.41 27.18
CA GLY A 31 -16.98 3.28 27.94
C GLY A 31 -18.15 4.19 27.49
N ILE A 32 -18.08 4.77 26.30
CA ILE A 32 -19.14 5.58 25.70
C ILE A 32 -20.34 4.67 25.38
N LYS A 33 -21.56 5.07 25.75
CA LYS A 33 -22.80 4.30 25.52
C LYS A 33 -23.73 4.98 24.52
N GLY A 34 -24.67 4.22 23.96
CA GLY A 34 -25.74 4.77 23.10
C GLY A 34 -25.37 5.01 21.63
N TYR A 35 -24.19 4.56 21.20
CA TYR A 35 -23.63 4.84 19.87
C TYR A 35 -24.09 3.86 18.76
N SER A 36 -24.75 2.75 19.11
CA SER A 36 -25.04 1.64 18.18
C SER A 36 -25.89 2.04 16.96
N LYS A 37 -26.69 3.10 17.08
CA LYS A 37 -27.60 3.60 16.04
C LYS A 37 -26.94 4.56 15.04
N PHE A 38 -25.74 5.06 15.34
CA PHE A 38 -25.10 6.10 14.54
C PHE A 38 -24.39 5.55 13.31
N LYS A 39 -24.45 6.32 12.23
CA LYS A 39 -23.63 6.14 11.02
C LYS A 39 -22.22 6.70 11.26
N LYS A 40 -21.29 6.46 10.33
CA LYS A 40 -19.88 6.88 10.47
C LYS A 40 -19.70 8.38 10.75
N SER A 41 -20.40 9.27 10.05
CA SER A 41 -20.26 10.71 10.31
C SER A 41 -20.78 11.09 11.69
N GLU A 42 -21.94 10.54 12.06
CA GLU A 42 -22.61 10.82 13.33
C GLU A 42 -21.82 10.27 14.54
N ILE A 43 -21.17 9.11 14.40
CA ILE A 43 -20.39 8.53 15.50
C ILE A 43 -19.11 9.32 15.78
N ILE A 44 -18.50 9.94 14.76
CA ILE A 44 -17.33 10.81 14.95
C ILE A 44 -17.71 12.02 15.80
N ASP A 45 -18.75 12.75 15.39
CA ASP A 45 -19.22 13.91 16.15
C ASP A 45 -19.67 13.50 17.56
N PHE A 46 -20.33 12.34 17.70
CA PHE A 46 -20.72 11.80 19.01
C PHE A 46 -19.53 11.46 19.92
N ILE A 47 -18.44 10.89 19.39
CA ILE A 47 -17.21 10.64 20.15
C ILE A 47 -16.63 11.97 20.64
N LEU A 48 -16.51 12.95 19.73
CA LEU A 48 -15.95 14.27 20.04
C LEU A 48 -16.76 15.04 21.08
N ASP A 49 -18.07 14.83 21.15
CA ASP A 49 -18.96 15.45 22.14
C ASP A 49 -19.03 14.65 23.45
N SER A 50 -18.60 13.39 23.45
CA SER A 50 -18.59 12.53 24.64
C SER A 50 -17.30 12.66 25.46
N PHE A 51 -16.18 13.01 24.82
CA PHE A 51 -14.88 13.12 25.48
C PHE A 51 -14.73 14.44 26.25
N ALA A 52 -14.24 14.35 27.49
CA ALA A 52 -13.64 15.47 28.20
C ALA A 52 -12.25 15.82 27.63
N GLU A 53 -11.72 17.01 27.96
CA GLU A 53 -10.40 17.46 27.47
C GLU A 53 -9.26 16.51 27.87
N GLU A 54 -9.33 15.91 29.06
CA GLU A 54 -8.35 14.92 29.51
C GLU A 54 -8.45 13.62 28.70
N GLU A 55 -9.66 13.15 28.42
CA GLU A 55 -9.90 11.95 27.63
C GLU A 55 -9.47 12.13 26.16
N LEU A 56 -9.59 13.35 25.62
CA LEU A 56 -9.06 13.68 24.29
C LEU A 56 -7.54 13.49 24.25
N LYS A 57 -6.82 13.94 25.28
CA LYS A 57 -5.36 13.79 25.36
C LYS A 57 -4.97 12.33 25.51
N ASP A 58 -5.64 11.60 26.41
CA ASP A 58 -5.42 10.17 26.61
C ASP A 58 -5.66 9.38 25.31
N PHE A 59 -6.69 9.75 24.55
CA PHE A 59 -6.96 9.16 23.24
C PHE A 59 -5.79 9.37 22.27
N LEU A 60 -5.33 10.62 22.14
CA LEU A 60 -4.24 10.96 21.24
C LEU A 60 -2.96 10.21 21.60
N GLU A 61 -2.62 10.12 22.89
CA GLU A 61 -1.46 9.38 23.37
C GLU A 61 -1.54 7.87 23.07
N GLN A 62 -2.74 7.29 23.10
CA GLN A 62 -2.93 5.85 22.94
C GLN A 62 -3.14 5.40 21.49
N LYS A 63 -3.76 6.22 20.64
CA LYS A 63 -4.30 5.77 19.36
C LYS A 63 -3.74 6.49 18.14
N GLU A 64 -3.12 7.67 18.30
CA GLU A 64 -2.66 8.46 17.16
C GLU A 64 -1.63 7.71 16.31
N GLU A 65 -0.60 7.14 16.93
CA GLU A 65 0.46 6.42 16.21
C GLU A 65 -0.10 5.24 15.40
N ASP A 66 -1.02 4.46 15.96
CA ASP A 66 -1.64 3.30 15.30
C ASP A 66 -2.46 3.71 14.07
N ILE A 67 -3.26 4.77 14.20
CA ILE A 67 -4.11 5.27 13.10
C ILE A 67 -3.24 5.80 11.97
N ILE A 68 -2.23 6.63 12.30
CA ILE A 68 -1.33 7.20 11.31
C ILE A 68 -0.48 6.11 10.64
N SER A 69 0.02 5.14 11.40
CA SER A 69 0.80 4.02 10.87
C SER A 69 0.00 3.21 9.85
N SER A 70 -1.27 2.96 10.14
CA SER A 70 -2.16 2.19 9.25
C SER A 70 -2.33 2.88 7.89
N GLU A 71 -2.54 4.19 7.86
CA GLU A 71 -2.68 4.95 6.60
C GLU A 71 -1.35 5.09 5.85
N ILE A 72 -0.21 5.21 6.55
CA ILE A 72 1.12 5.19 5.94
C ILE A 72 1.41 3.83 5.30
N ASP A 73 1.07 2.72 5.97
CA ASP A 73 1.28 1.38 5.42
C ASP A 73 0.44 1.15 4.17
N LEU A 74 -0.80 1.66 4.13
CA LEU A 74 -1.63 1.67 2.94
C LEU A 74 -1.02 2.51 1.80
N ALA A 75 -0.43 3.67 2.12
CA ALA A 75 0.27 4.50 1.15
C ALA A 75 1.46 3.75 0.54
N ILE A 76 2.28 3.08 1.36
CA ILE A 76 3.43 2.29 0.92
C ILE A 76 2.98 1.12 0.05
N LYS A 77 1.93 0.38 0.45
CA LYS A 77 1.35 -0.68 -0.39
C LYS A 77 0.92 -0.15 -1.75
N LYS A 78 0.33 1.05 -1.81
CA LYS A 78 -0.07 1.69 -3.07
C LYS A 78 1.15 2.04 -3.94
N ILE A 79 2.22 2.58 -3.35
CA ILE A 79 3.50 2.86 -4.02
C ILE A 79 4.12 1.56 -4.55
N ASN A 80 4.08 0.49 -3.77
CA ASN A 80 4.58 -0.83 -4.16
C ASN A 80 3.68 -1.52 -5.20
N GLY A 81 2.47 -1.00 -5.45
CA GLY A 81 1.50 -1.61 -6.34
C GLY A 81 0.80 -2.83 -5.78
N GLU A 82 0.71 -2.96 -4.46
CA GLU A 82 0.04 -4.02 -3.72
C GLU A 82 -1.39 -3.64 -3.31
N ASP A 83 -1.87 -2.47 -3.74
CA ASP A 83 -3.23 -1.96 -3.49
C ASP A 83 -4.13 -2.03 -4.74
N ARG A 84 -5.45 -2.11 -4.52
CA ARG A 84 -6.48 -2.20 -5.58
C ARG A 84 -6.62 -0.93 -6.42
N GLU A 85 -6.16 0.18 -5.87
CA GLU A 85 -6.08 1.48 -6.52
C GLU A 85 -4.62 1.79 -6.82
N SER A 86 -4.35 2.33 -7.99
CA SER A 86 -3.00 2.67 -8.44
C SER A 86 -2.80 4.17 -8.55
N ILE A 87 -1.59 4.63 -8.25
CA ILE A 87 -1.11 5.97 -8.61
C ILE A 87 -0.98 6.00 -10.13
N THR A 88 -1.70 6.91 -10.80
CA THR A 88 -1.65 7.06 -12.27
C THR A 88 -0.81 8.26 -12.69
N ASN A 89 -0.73 9.29 -11.85
CA ASN A 89 0.06 10.47 -12.13
C ASN A 89 0.43 11.21 -10.83
N ILE A 90 1.62 11.79 -10.79
CA ILE A 90 2.02 12.80 -9.80
C ILE A 90 2.62 13.97 -10.57
N LYS A 91 2.09 15.17 -10.34
CA LYS A 91 2.48 16.38 -11.05
C LYS A 91 2.82 17.48 -10.06
N VAL A 92 3.98 18.10 -10.21
CA VAL A 92 4.28 19.38 -9.56
C VAL A 92 3.56 20.49 -10.33
N VAL A 93 2.58 21.14 -9.71
CA VAL A 93 1.80 22.23 -10.32
C VAL A 93 2.53 23.56 -10.16
N ASN A 94 3.14 23.77 -9.00
CA ASN A 94 3.92 24.95 -8.69
C ASN A 94 5.06 24.61 -7.74
N ASP A 95 6.27 24.53 -8.30
CA ASP A 95 7.46 24.15 -7.54
C ASP A 95 7.85 25.19 -6.48
N LYS A 96 7.50 26.48 -6.66
CA LYS A 96 7.83 27.52 -5.67
C LYS A 96 6.98 27.46 -4.41
N ASN A 97 5.74 27.02 -4.57
CA ASN A 97 4.78 26.86 -3.48
C ASN A 97 4.65 25.39 -3.04
N HIS A 98 5.53 24.51 -3.54
CA HIS A 98 5.54 23.08 -3.23
C HIS A 98 4.18 22.39 -3.51
N GLU A 99 3.45 22.86 -4.52
CA GLU A 99 2.11 22.38 -4.88
C GLU A 99 2.21 21.14 -5.77
N ILE A 100 1.58 20.05 -5.33
CA ILE A 100 1.52 18.80 -6.06
C ILE A 100 0.08 18.33 -6.24
N GLU A 101 -0.19 17.72 -7.40
CA GLU A 101 -1.42 17.02 -7.72
C GLU A 101 -1.12 15.54 -7.95
N LEU A 102 -1.91 14.68 -7.33
CA LEU A 102 -1.86 13.23 -7.46
C LEU A 102 -3.17 12.73 -8.07
N LYS A 103 -3.06 11.80 -9.01
CA LYS A 103 -4.20 11.09 -9.58
C LYS A 103 -4.13 9.62 -9.25
N PHE A 104 -5.28 9.06 -8.90
CA PHE A 104 -5.44 7.66 -8.54
C PHE A 104 -6.56 7.02 -9.36
N LYS A 105 -6.42 5.73 -9.63
CA LYS A 105 -7.40 4.95 -10.37
C LYS A 105 -7.68 3.61 -9.70
N GLY A 106 -8.93 3.42 -9.31
CA GLY A 106 -9.49 2.17 -8.81
C GLY A 106 -10.16 1.35 -9.91
N PHE A 107 -11.20 0.58 -9.57
CA PHE A 107 -11.88 -0.28 -10.56
C PHE A 107 -12.86 0.53 -11.38
N ASN A 108 -13.73 1.19 -10.63
CA ASN A 108 -14.87 1.94 -11.10
C ASN A 108 -14.85 3.37 -10.54
N TRP A 109 -13.68 3.83 -10.06
CA TRP A 109 -13.51 5.15 -9.48
C TRP A 109 -12.13 5.71 -9.82
N GLU A 110 -12.06 7.03 -9.84
CA GLU A 110 -10.84 7.82 -9.92
C GLU A 110 -10.91 8.84 -8.79
N SER A 111 -9.77 9.23 -8.25
CA SER A 111 -9.71 10.28 -7.24
C SER A 111 -8.51 11.16 -7.50
N ASP A 112 -8.71 12.45 -7.31
CA ASP A 112 -7.64 13.45 -7.34
C ASP A 112 -7.29 13.86 -5.90
N SER A 113 -6.05 14.27 -5.71
CA SER A 113 -5.57 14.86 -4.46
C SER A 113 -4.59 15.99 -4.75
N TYR A 114 -4.73 17.06 -3.99
CA TYR A 114 -3.83 18.19 -3.95
C TYR A 114 -3.15 18.26 -2.58
N LEU A 115 -1.87 18.63 -2.58
CA LEU A 115 -1.12 18.89 -1.36
C LEU A 115 -0.10 20.00 -1.59
N SER A 116 0.01 20.92 -0.64
CA SER A 116 1.11 21.88 -0.54
C SER A 116 1.66 21.89 0.89
N ILE A 117 2.97 21.59 1.01
CA ILE A 117 3.70 21.65 2.28
C ILE A 117 4.86 22.64 2.10
N THR A 118 4.78 23.76 2.79
CA THR A 118 5.77 24.83 2.84
C THR A 118 6.15 25.11 4.29
N PRO A 119 7.27 25.81 4.55
CA PRO A 119 7.59 26.26 5.91
C PRO A 119 6.50 27.10 6.58
N LYS A 120 5.60 27.72 5.81
CA LYS A 120 4.53 28.59 6.34
C LYS A 120 3.27 27.83 6.75
N ASN A 121 3.02 26.67 6.17
CA ASN A 121 1.81 25.86 6.42
C ASN A 121 2.14 24.43 6.87
N ILE A 122 3.37 24.15 7.30
CA ILE A 122 3.77 22.79 7.68
C ILE A 122 2.97 22.22 8.86
N ASN A 123 2.46 23.09 9.75
CA ASN A 123 1.64 22.70 10.90
C ASN A 123 0.15 22.46 10.55
N ASP A 124 -0.30 22.92 9.39
CA ASP A 124 -1.61 22.63 8.81
C ASP A 124 -1.52 22.74 7.28
N PRO A 125 -1.03 21.68 6.61
CA PRO A 125 -0.82 21.73 5.18
C PRO A 125 -2.10 21.97 4.40
N GLU A 126 -1.98 22.80 3.36
CA GLU A 126 -3.06 22.95 2.41
C GLU A 126 -3.23 21.65 1.64
N ARG A 127 -4.42 21.07 1.72
CA ARG A 127 -4.70 19.74 1.18
C ARG A 127 -6.14 19.68 0.72
N ASP A 128 -6.36 18.94 -0.35
CA ASP A 128 -7.68 18.60 -0.86
C ASP A 128 -7.62 17.19 -1.45
N CYS A 129 -8.68 16.41 -1.30
CA CYS A 129 -8.73 15.08 -1.86
C CYS A 129 -10.17 14.58 -1.97
N ASP A 130 -10.53 14.08 -3.15
CA ASP A 130 -11.89 13.61 -3.43
C ASP A 130 -12.23 12.27 -2.77
N CYS A 131 -11.26 11.61 -2.13
CA CYS A 131 -11.51 10.35 -1.46
C CYS A 131 -12.38 10.55 -0.21
N ARG A 132 -13.08 9.50 0.22
CA ARG A 132 -14.02 9.56 1.36
C ARG A 132 -13.39 10.12 2.66
N VAL A 133 -12.11 9.84 2.89
CA VAL A 133 -11.39 10.30 4.09
C VAL A 133 -10.88 11.73 3.89
N GLY A 134 -10.20 11.99 2.77
CA GLY A 134 -9.58 13.28 2.45
C GLY A 134 -10.59 14.41 2.22
N SER A 135 -11.76 14.12 1.67
CA SER A 135 -12.86 15.11 1.49
C SER A 135 -13.42 15.63 2.82
N ASN A 136 -13.10 14.93 3.91
CA ASN A 136 -13.40 15.34 5.28
C ASN A 136 -12.13 15.77 6.04
N MET A 137 -11.08 16.19 5.31
CA MET A 137 -9.79 16.66 5.83
C MET A 137 -8.95 15.62 6.59
N GLY A 138 -9.32 14.34 6.53
CA GLY A 138 -8.61 13.25 7.21
C GLY A 138 -7.27 12.89 6.57
N PHE A 139 -6.38 12.29 7.36
CA PHE A 139 -5.04 11.86 6.95
C PHE A 139 -5.08 10.53 6.17
N CYS A 140 -5.70 10.56 4.99
CA CYS A 140 -5.81 9.40 4.11
C CYS A 140 -4.46 8.96 3.52
N ASN A 141 -4.38 7.72 3.05
CA ASN A 141 -3.20 7.22 2.34
C ASN A 141 -2.82 8.06 1.10
N HIS A 142 -3.76 8.76 0.45
CA HIS A 142 -3.42 9.71 -0.64
C HIS A 142 -2.60 10.90 -0.13
N PHE A 143 -2.99 11.47 1.00
CA PHE A 143 -2.23 12.52 1.69
C PHE A 143 -0.82 12.02 2.01
N TRP A 144 -0.67 10.80 2.53
CA TRP A 144 0.64 10.23 2.86
C TRP A 144 1.52 9.95 1.65
N ILE A 145 0.94 9.58 0.50
CA ILE A 145 1.70 9.49 -0.75
C ILE A 145 2.22 10.86 -1.17
N GLY A 146 1.38 11.90 -1.08
CA GLY A 146 1.79 13.29 -1.32
C GLY A 146 2.87 13.75 -0.33
N PHE A 147 2.73 13.42 0.94
CA PHE A 147 3.69 13.72 2.00
C PHE A 147 5.07 13.11 1.69
N ILE A 148 5.11 11.82 1.36
CA ILE A 148 6.34 11.10 0.97
C ILE A 148 6.94 11.73 -0.29
N TYR A 149 6.13 12.08 -1.29
CA TYR A 149 6.60 12.76 -2.49
C TYR A 149 7.27 14.09 -2.17
N SER A 150 6.61 14.94 -1.38
CA SER A 150 7.12 16.25 -0.96
C SER A 150 8.40 16.13 -0.13
N LEU A 151 8.48 15.12 0.76
CA LEU A 151 9.69 14.81 1.50
C LEU A 151 10.85 14.44 0.56
N LYS A 152 10.60 13.56 -0.43
CA LYS A 152 11.61 13.14 -1.43
C LYS A 152 11.98 14.24 -2.42
N LYS A 153 11.13 15.26 -2.59
CA LYS A 153 11.46 16.52 -3.29
C LYS A 153 12.24 17.51 -2.45
N ASN A 154 12.48 17.23 -1.16
CA ASN A 154 13.09 18.14 -0.20
C ASN A 154 12.30 19.44 0.02
N TYR A 155 10.96 19.40 -0.12
CA TYR A 155 10.10 20.55 0.16
C TYR A 155 10.02 20.91 1.65
N PHE A 156 10.33 19.94 2.53
CA PHE A 156 10.50 20.13 3.96
C PHE A 156 11.44 19.05 4.52
N LYS A 157 11.96 19.23 5.74
CA LYS A 157 12.68 18.18 6.46
C LYS A 157 11.74 17.47 7.42
N LEU A 158 11.95 16.17 7.64
CA LEU A 158 11.11 15.41 8.56
C LEU A 158 11.11 15.98 9.99
N SER A 159 12.24 16.54 10.44
CA SER A 159 12.37 17.23 11.73
C SER A 159 11.45 18.44 11.90
N ASP A 160 10.96 19.00 10.79
CA ASP A 160 10.11 20.18 10.80
C ASP A 160 8.62 19.78 10.96
N TRP A 161 8.29 18.49 10.74
CA TRP A 161 6.92 17.97 10.85
C TRP A 161 6.47 17.86 12.31
N LYS A 162 5.34 18.50 12.63
CA LYS A 162 4.78 18.53 14.00
C LYS A 162 3.27 18.27 14.07
N THR A 163 2.61 18.15 12.92
CA THR A 163 1.15 18.04 12.83
C THR A 163 0.66 16.71 13.39
N THR A 164 1.36 15.62 13.08
CA THR A 164 1.03 14.27 13.54
C THR A 164 2.27 13.58 14.09
N ILE A 165 2.09 12.65 15.04
CA ILE A 165 3.12 11.69 15.40
C ILE A 165 3.33 10.75 14.22
N LEU A 166 4.60 10.54 13.86
CA LEU A 166 5.01 9.53 12.88
C LEU A 166 5.51 8.28 13.60
N PRO A 167 5.28 7.09 13.05
CA PRO A 167 5.82 5.87 13.63
C PRO A 167 7.35 5.92 13.67
N LYS A 168 7.94 5.33 14.72
CA LYS A 168 9.40 5.38 14.95
C LYS A 168 10.23 4.83 13.78
N ASP A 169 9.66 3.91 13.01
CA ASP A 169 10.31 3.29 11.85
C ASP A 169 9.98 3.97 10.52
N PHE A 170 9.28 5.12 10.52
CA PHE A 170 8.86 5.83 9.31
C PHE A 170 10.02 6.12 8.35
N GLU A 171 11.13 6.69 8.84
CA GLU A 171 12.29 7.02 8.00
C GLU A 171 12.83 5.79 7.28
N LYS A 172 12.92 4.67 7.99
CA LYS A 172 13.36 3.38 7.43
C LYS A 172 12.36 2.86 6.40
N LYS A 173 11.05 2.95 6.67
CA LYS A 173 9.99 2.51 5.74
C LYS A 173 10.03 3.24 4.40
N VAL A 174 10.44 4.52 4.40
CA VAL A 174 10.47 5.34 3.18
C VAL A 174 11.87 5.49 2.59
N GLU A 175 12.92 4.96 3.20
CA GLU A 175 14.32 5.11 2.79
C GLU A 175 14.52 4.72 1.32
N THR A 176 14.04 3.54 0.95
CA THR A 176 14.17 2.93 -0.39
C THR A 176 13.19 3.52 -1.43
N ILE A 177 12.31 4.43 -1.03
CA ILE A 177 11.39 5.11 -1.94
C ILE A 177 12.11 6.29 -2.60
N VAL A 178 12.15 6.32 -3.92
CA VAL A 178 12.80 7.35 -4.73
C VAL A 178 11.83 7.93 -5.76
N ILE A 179 12.16 9.11 -6.29
CA ILE A 179 11.44 9.71 -7.41
C ILE A 179 12.20 9.39 -8.70
N LYS A 180 11.55 8.67 -9.62
CA LYS A 180 12.10 8.35 -10.95
C LYS A 180 11.08 8.69 -12.02
N ASP A 181 11.50 9.47 -13.00
CA ASP A 181 10.64 9.96 -14.10
C ASP A 181 9.33 10.59 -13.58
N GLY A 182 9.42 11.33 -12.47
CA GLY A 182 8.28 11.99 -11.83
C GLY A 182 7.40 11.11 -10.92
N ASN A 183 7.65 9.80 -10.86
CA ASN A 183 6.86 8.83 -10.08
C ASN A 183 7.58 8.34 -8.83
N LEU A 184 6.84 7.92 -7.81
CA LEU A 184 7.39 7.22 -6.64
C LEU A 184 7.62 5.75 -6.96
N ILE A 185 8.84 5.27 -6.69
CA ILE A 185 9.22 3.87 -6.84
C ILE A 185 9.90 3.44 -5.55
N ASN A 186 9.47 2.32 -4.97
CA ASN A 186 10.18 1.70 -3.86
C ASN A 186 11.20 0.69 -4.40
N GLU A 187 12.48 1.07 -4.49
CA GLU A 187 13.54 0.21 -5.04
C GLU A 187 13.87 -1.01 -4.17
N GLY A 188 13.47 -0.97 -2.90
CA GLY A 188 13.60 -2.11 -1.98
C GLY A 188 12.41 -3.06 -2.02
N ALA A 189 11.33 -2.72 -2.72
CA ALA A 189 10.14 -3.56 -2.75
C ALA A 189 10.32 -4.75 -3.72
N PRO A 190 9.90 -5.97 -3.33
CA PRO A 190 9.82 -7.13 -4.22
C PRO A 190 9.15 -6.83 -5.57
N SER A 191 8.12 -5.98 -5.54
CA SER A 191 7.40 -5.53 -6.73
C SER A 191 8.26 -4.75 -7.73
N SER A 192 9.23 -3.96 -7.25
CA SER A 192 10.11 -3.17 -8.10
C SER A 192 11.13 -4.02 -8.84
N LEU A 193 11.63 -5.07 -8.19
CA LEU A 193 12.54 -6.06 -8.75
C LEU A 193 11.86 -6.81 -9.91
N LEU A 194 10.65 -7.32 -9.67
CA LEU A 194 9.85 -7.99 -10.69
C LEU A 194 9.48 -7.06 -11.86
N ALA A 195 9.09 -5.81 -11.56
CA ALA A 195 8.64 -4.85 -12.58
C ALA A 195 9.72 -4.47 -13.61
N ARG A 196 11.02 -4.69 -13.31
CA ARG A 196 12.14 -4.50 -14.26
C ARG A 196 12.06 -5.46 -15.46
N HIS A 197 11.35 -6.57 -15.31
CA HIS A 197 11.31 -7.63 -16.29
C HIS A 197 9.89 -7.87 -16.81
N LYS A 198 9.74 -7.95 -18.13
CA LYS A 198 8.47 -8.40 -18.74
C LYS A 198 8.23 -9.90 -18.51
N ARG A 199 9.30 -10.68 -18.47
CA ARG A 199 9.32 -12.12 -18.21
C ARG A 199 10.58 -12.47 -17.43
N VAL A 200 10.44 -13.42 -16.50
CA VAL A 200 11.53 -13.88 -15.62
C VAL A 200 11.67 -15.39 -15.67
N THR A 201 12.83 -15.86 -15.25
CA THR A 201 13.05 -17.26 -14.84
C THR A 201 13.12 -17.28 -13.32
N VAL A 202 12.32 -18.16 -12.69
CA VAL A 202 12.54 -18.58 -11.31
C VAL A 202 13.56 -19.71 -11.35
N TYR A 203 14.78 -19.44 -10.91
CA TYR A 203 15.88 -20.41 -10.89
C TYR A 203 15.68 -21.43 -9.78
N GLU A 204 15.24 -20.97 -8.61
CA GLU A 204 14.94 -21.79 -7.45
C GLU A 204 13.84 -21.10 -6.64
N ALA A 205 12.91 -21.90 -6.12
CA ALA A 205 11.92 -21.47 -5.14
C ALA A 205 11.31 -22.71 -4.47
N GLU A 206 10.79 -22.54 -3.25
CA GLU A 206 10.04 -23.57 -2.54
C GLU A 206 8.54 -23.25 -2.56
N ILE A 207 7.70 -24.26 -2.79
CA ILE A 207 6.25 -24.10 -2.70
C ILE A 207 5.82 -23.98 -1.23
N ALA A 208 5.28 -22.81 -0.86
CA ALA A 208 4.74 -22.52 0.47
C ALA A 208 3.22 -22.68 0.55
N GLY A 209 2.50 -22.54 -0.56
CA GLY A 209 1.04 -22.63 -0.60
C GLY A 209 0.52 -23.03 -1.97
N ILE A 210 -0.61 -23.74 -2.01
CA ILE A 210 -1.33 -24.09 -3.24
C ILE A 210 -2.82 -23.87 -2.99
N GLU A 211 -3.44 -23.05 -3.82
CA GLU A 211 -4.87 -22.77 -3.78
C GLU A 211 -5.48 -23.03 -5.16
N GLU A 212 -6.54 -23.83 -5.21
CA GLU A 212 -7.34 -24.05 -6.41
C GLU A 212 -8.40 -22.96 -6.57
N LYS A 213 -8.54 -22.44 -7.79
CA LYS A 213 -9.51 -21.41 -8.14
C LYS A 213 -10.26 -21.79 -9.41
N GLU A 214 -11.52 -21.41 -9.46
CA GLU A 214 -12.36 -21.49 -10.65
C GLU A 214 -12.75 -20.09 -11.12
N ASP A 215 -12.78 -19.89 -12.43
CA ASP A 215 -13.25 -18.67 -13.09
C ASP A 215 -14.35 -19.04 -14.08
N ASP A 216 -15.57 -18.55 -13.86
CA ASP A 216 -16.67 -18.71 -14.82
C ASP A 216 -16.75 -17.45 -15.69
N PHE A 217 -16.39 -17.62 -16.96
CA PHE A 217 -16.56 -16.58 -17.96
C PHE A 217 -17.55 -17.02 -19.04
N GLN A 218 -18.76 -16.43 -19.00
CA GLN A 218 -19.84 -16.69 -19.95
C GLN A 218 -20.24 -18.18 -20.03
N GLY A 219 -20.22 -18.90 -18.91
CA GLY A 219 -20.54 -20.32 -18.82
C GLY A 219 -19.38 -21.26 -19.11
N ASN A 220 -18.17 -20.74 -19.38
CA ASN A 220 -16.95 -21.54 -19.47
C ASN A 220 -16.20 -21.49 -18.14
N ILE A 221 -16.25 -22.60 -17.40
CA ILE A 221 -15.50 -22.75 -16.15
C ILE A 221 -14.05 -23.10 -16.48
N THR A 222 -13.13 -22.26 -16.03
CA THR A 222 -11.68 -22.48 -16.13
C THR A 222 -11.08 -22.67 -14.75
N THR A 223 -10.53 -23.85 -14.49
CA THR A 223 -9.77 -24.13 -13.26
C THR A 223 -8.31 -23.71 -13.41
N TYR A 224 -7.77 -23.05 -12.39
CA TYR A 224 -6.35 -22.69 -12.30
C TYR A 224 -5.88 -22.74 -10.85
N TYR A 225 -4.57 -22.79 -10.66
CA TYR A 225 -3.95 -22.87 -9.35
C TYR A 225 -3.12 -21.62 -9.08
N LEU A 226 -3.26 -21.08 -7.87
CA LEU A 226 -2.38 -20.08 -7.30
C LEU A 226 -1.36 -20.80 -6.43
N ILE A 227 -0.09 -20.73 -6.81
CA ILE A 227 1.02 -21.33 -6.05
C ILE A 227 1.82 -20.21 -5.40
N THR A 228 1.85 -20.17 -4.08
CA THR A 228 2.70 -19.25 -3.31
C THR A 228 4.08 -19.87 -3.18
N LEU A 229 5.09 -19.12 -3.57
CA LEU A 229 6.50 -19.47 -3.46
C LEU A 229 7.17 -18.69 -2.33
N LYS A 230 8.23 -19.27 -1.77
CA LYS A 230 9.19 -18.60 -0.88
C LYS A 230 10.62 -18.92 -1.28
N ASP A 231 11.58 -18.21 -0.69
CA ASP A 231 13.02 -18.39 -0.91
C ASP A 231 13.37 -18.36 -2.41
N ILE A 232 12.89 -17.30 -3.10
CA ILE A 232 12.91 -17.23 -4.56
C ILE A 232 14.23 -16.61 -5.04
N GLU A 233 14.95 -17.34 -5.89
CA GLU A 233 16.00 -16.83 -6.76
C GLU A 233 15.44 -16.66 -8.17
N PHE A 234 15.51 -15.45 -8.72
CA PHE A 234 15.01 -15.18 -10.06
C PHE A 234 15.91 -14.21 -10.83
N GLY A 235 15.64 -14.08 -12.13
CA GLY A 235 16.33 -13.12 -12.98
C GLY A 235 15.70 -13.04 -14.37
N PRO A 236 16.39 -12.43 -15.34
CA PRO A 236 15.94 -12.36 -16.72
C PRO A 236 15.54 -13.74 -17.28
N GLN A 237 14.55 -13.76 -18.16
CA GLN A 237 14.15 -15.01 -18.81
C GLN A 237 15.32 -15.62 -19.59
N LEU A 238 15.72 -16.85 -19.24
CA LEU A 238 16.74 -17.59 -19.97
C LEU A 238 16.16 -18.13 -21.27
N LYS A 239 16.83 -17.86 -22.39
CA LYS A 239 16.52 -18.51 -23.67
C LYS A 239 17.39 -19.75 -23.85
N LYS A 240 18.62 -19.72 -23.34
CA LYS A 240 19.59 -20.83 -23.33
C LYS A 240 20.30 -20.91 -21.98
N LYS A 241 20.86 -22.07 -21.63
CA LYS A 241 21.61 -22.26 -20.37
C LYS A 241 22.83 -21.32 -20.26
N SER A 242 23.46 -20.98 -21.39
CA SER A 242 24.59 -20.05 -21.46
C SER A 242 24.25 -18.62 -21.09
N ASP A 243 22.96 -18.25 -21.09
CA ASP A 243 22.52 -16.90 -20.77
C ASP A 243 22.47 -16.67 -19.25
N PHE A 244 22.68 -17.72 -18.46
CA PHE A 244 22.69 -17.63 -17.01
C PHE A 244 23.94 -16.90 -16.52
N LYS A 245 23.72 -15.80 -15.80
CA LYS A 245 24.77 -15.06 -15.12
C LYS A 245 24.41 -14.90 -13.65
N LYS A 246 25.35 -15.24 -12.78
CA LYS A 246 25.14 -15.19 -11.32
C LYS A 246 24.89 -13.75 -10.82
N GLU A 247 25.45 -12.77 -11.49
CA GLU A 247 25.28 -11.35 -11.19
C GLU A 247 23.87 -10.81 -11.49
N ASP A 248 23.08 -11.50 -12.32
CA ASP A 248 21.71 -11.11 -12.66
C ASP A 248 20.66 -11.73 -11.71
N ILE A 249 21.10 -12.44 -10.65
CA ILE A 249 20.20 -13.10 -9.70
C ILE A 249 19.72 -12.08 -8.67
N GLU A 250 18.41 -11.97 -8.57
CA GLU A 250 17.69 -11.21 -7.57
C GLU A 250 16.92 -12.19 -6.65
N ASN A 251 16.67 -11.77 -5.40
CA ASN A 251 15.97 -12.58 -4.40
C ASN A 251 14.61 -11.96 -4.04
N LEU A 252 13.62 -12.79 -3.76
CA LEU A 252 12.31 -12.39 -3.24
C LEU A 252 11.87 -13.31 -2.11
N ASP A 253 11.22 -12.73 -1.10
CA ASP A 253 10.68 -13.49 0.03
C ASP A 253 9.44 -14.29 -0.37
N GLU A 254 8.55 -13.68 -1.16
CA GLU A 254 7.29 -14.30 -1.60
C GLU A 254 6.95 -13.93 -3.05
N LEU A 255 6.39 -14.91 -3.79
CA LEU A 255 5.91 -14.71 -5.16
C LEU A 255 4.75 -15.66 -5.46
N ILE A 256 3.68 -15.12 -6.05
CA ILE A 256 2.53 -15.94 -6.48
C ILE A 256 2.69 -16.31 -7.96
N LEU A 257 2.46 -17.58 -8.28
CA LEU A 257 2.32 -18.09 -9.64
C LEU A 257 0.85 -18.41 -9.96
N ARG A 258 0.34 -17.96 -11.12
CA ARG A 258 -0.90 -18.49 -11.71
C ARG A 258 -0.57 -19.57 -12.72
N VAL A 259 -0.89 -20.81 -12.38
CA VAL A 259 -0.63 -22.00 -13.18
C VAL A 259 -1.95 -22.55 -13.72
N SER A 260 -2.00 -22.90 -15.01
CA SER A 260 -3.19 -23.53 -15.58
C SER A 260 -3.35 -24.95 -15.05
N ASP A 261 -4.59 -25.44 -14.97
CA ASP A 261 -4.84 -26.82 -14.54
C ASP A 261 -4.01 -27.84 -15.33
N LYS A 262 -3.94 -27.70 -16.66
CA LYS A 262 -3.09 -28.56 -17.50
C LYS A 262 -1.63 -28.63 -17.07
N LEU A 263 -1.03 -27.49 -16.67
CA LEU A 263 0.37 -27.42 -16.28
C LEU A 263 0.59 -27.87 -14.84
N TYR A 264 -0.40 -27.67 -13.96
CA TYR A 264 -0.36 -28.20 -12.60
C TYR A 264 -0.52 -29.73 -12.61
N SER A 265 -1.50 -30.24 -13.35
CA SER A 265 -1.83 -31.66 -13.40
C SER A 265 -0.77 -32.53 -14.10
N SER A 266 0.20 -31.94 -14.82
CA SER A 266 1.30 -32.71 -15.42
C SER A 266 2.30 -33.25 -14.39
N ASP A 267 2.43 -32.58 -13.24
CA ASP A 267 3.36 -32.97 -12.18
C ASP A 267 2.67 -32.79 -10.81
N LYS A 268 2.66 -33.82 -9.96
CA LYS A 268 1.99 -33.71 -8.64
C LYS A 268 2.80 -32.84 -7.67
N PHE A 269 2.65 -31.52 -7.76
CA PHE A 269 3.29 -30.55 -6.85
C PHE A 269 2.72 -30.64 -5.44
N LYS A 270 3.57 -30.41 -4.43
CA LYS A 270 3.23 -30.41 -3.00
C LYS A 270 3.95 -29.27 -2.29
N LEU A 271 3.46 -28.92 -1.10
CA LEU A 271 4.16 -28.01 -0.19
C LEU A 271 5.58 -28.53 0.09
N GLY A 272 6.56 -27.64 0.08
CA GLY A 272 7.98 -27.96 0.26
C GLY A 272 8.70 -28.42 -1.00
N ASP A 273 8.01 -28.66 -2.12
CA ASP A 273 8.69 -28.98 -3.38
C ASP A 273 9.51 -27.77 -3.85
N LYS A 274 10.76 -28.03 -4.25
CA LYS A 274 11.59 -27.06 -4.95
C LYS A 274 11.27 -27.06 -6.44
N ILE A 275 11.12 -25.86 -7.02
CA ILE A 275 10.73 -25.71 -8.42
C ILE A 275 11.62 -24.74 -9.20
N THR A 276 11.51 -24.83 -10.52
CA THR A 276 11.94 -23.80 -11.47
C THR A 276 10.84 -23.58 -12.51
N CYS A 277 10.70 -22.35 -12.99
CA CYS A 277 9.77 -22.05 -14.08
C CYS A 277 10.15 -20.76 -14.81
N ASN A 278 9.51 -20.52 -15.95
CA ASN A 278 9.48 -19.21 -16.58
C ASN A 278 8.08 -18.61 -16.40
N GLY A 279 8.00 -17.28 -16.29
CA GLY A 279 6.71 -16.61 -16.16
C GLY A 279 6.74 -15.20 -16.74
N GLY A 280 5.57 -14.71 -17.16
CA GLY A 280 5.38 -13.30 -17.44
C GLY A 280 5.05 -12.56 -16.15
N VAL A 281 5.73 -11.47 -15.88
CA VAL A 281 5.41 -10.60 -14.74
C VAL A 281 4.14 -9.84 -15.07
N ASN A 282 3.13 -9.96 -14.21
CA ASN A 282 1.87 -9.25 -14.35
C ASN A 282 1.45 -8.69 -13.00
N LYS A 283 0.91 -7.49 -13.01
CA LYS A 283 0.26 -6.90 -11.84
C LYS A 283 -1.19 -7.37 -11.81
N ASP A 284 -1.50 -8.25 -10.88
CA ASP A 284 -2.87 -8.58 -10.53
C ASP A 284 -3.45 -7.49 -9.63
N ARG A 285 -4.76 -7.27 -9.77
CA ARG A 285 -5.45 -6.20 -9.06
C ARG A 285 -5.60 -6.49 -7.56
N MET A 286 -5.71 -7.76 -7.20
CA MET A 286 -6.00 -8.19 -5.82
C MET A 286 -4.76 -8.74 -5.13
N LEU A 287 -3.88 -9.40 -5.89
CA LEU A 287 -2.74 -10.17 -5.36
C LEU A 287 -1.39 -9.49 -5.62
N GLY A 288 -1.39 -8.27 -6.16
CA GLY A 288 -0.17 -7.54 -6.49
C GLY A 288 0.59 -8.20 -7.65
N PHE A 289 1.92 -8.14 -7.62
CA PHE A 289 2.75 -8.74 -8.67
C PHE A 289 2.76 -10.26 -8.59
N MET A 290 2.52 -10.90 -9.72
CA MET A 290 2.52 -12.35 -9.84
C MET A 290 3.05 -12.79 -11.20
N LEU A 291 3.41 -14.06 -11.32
CA LEU A 291 3.73 -14.65 -12.62
C LEU A 291 2.48 -15.28 -13.24
N LYS A 292 2.13 -14.84 -14.44
CA LYS A 292 1.10 -15.47 -15.30
C LYS A 292 1.78 -16.04 -16.55
N ARG A 293 1.07 -16.88 -17.30
CA ARG A 293 1.60 -17.57 -18.49
C ARG A 293 2.90 -18.32 -18.14
N VAL A 294 2.81 -19.06 -17.03
CA VAL A 294 3.89 -19.89 -16.51
C VAL A 294 4.18 -21.01 -17.51
N THR A 295 5.45 -21.25 -17.80
CA THR A 295 5.90 -22.31 -18.71
C THR A 295 7.14 -22.99 -18.16
N GLY A 296 7.31 -24.28 -18.50
CA GLY A 296 8.47 -25.05 -18.05
C GLY A 296 8.55 -25.21 -16.53
N LEU A 297 7.40 -25.18 -15.85
CA LEU A 297 7.29 -25.48 -14.43
C LEU A 297 7.74 -26.93 -14.21
N LYS A 298 8.76 -27.11 -13.37
CA LYS A 298 9.36 -28.42 -13.07
C LYS A 298 9.82 -28.47 -11.63
N LYS A 299 9.80 -29.66 -11.04
CA LYS A 299 10.50 -29.94 -9.79
C LYS A 299 12.01 -29.96 -10.02
N LYS A 300 12.75 -29.48 -9.04
CA LYS A 300 14.21 -29.57 -8.99
C LYS A 300 14.64 -30.80 -8.19
#